data_AF-A0A3D2WJK0-F1
#
_entry.id   AF-A0A3D2WJK0-F1
#
_cell.length_a   1.000
_cell.length_b   1.000
_cell.length_c   1.000
_cell.angle_alpha   90.00
_cell.angle_beta   90.00
_cell.angle_gamma   90.00
#
_symmetry.space_group_name_H-M   'P 1'
#
loop_
_entity.id
_entity.type
_entity.pdbx_description
1 polymer ?
#
loop_
_entity_poly.entity_id
_entity_poly.type
_entity_poly.pdbx_seq_one_letter_code
_entity_poly.pdbx_strand_id
1 'polypeptide(L)' 'VAVYNHYKRLRAQANVNKTSTEGDVELGKSNILLIGPTGSGKTLLAETLARLLNVPFTIADATTLTEAGYVG' A
#
# COMPACT_ATOMS: atom_id res chain seq x y z
N VAL A 1 -6.61 9.67 1.36
CA VAL A 1 -5.56 9.84 2.40
C VAL A 1 -4.39 8.88 2.18
N ALA A 2 -4.57 7.55 2.21
CA ALA A 2 -3.44 6.60 2.11
C ALA A 2 -2.64 6.69 0.80
N VAL A 3 -3.29 6.69 -0.38
CA VAL A 3 -2.60 6.80 -1.67
C VAL A 3 -1.84 8.12 -1.81
N TYR A 4 -2.47 9.24 -1.42
CA TYR A 4 -1.84 10.56 -1.44
C TYR A 4 -0.58 10.57 -0.54
N ASN A 5 -0.69 10.05 0.69
CA ASN A 5 0.44 9.94 1.60
C ASN A 5 1.53 9.00 1.08
N HIS A 6 1.14 7.92 0.40
CA HIS A 6 2.07 7.00 -0.26
C HIS A 6 2.92 7.71 -1.32
N TYR A 7 2.30 8.49 -2.22
CA TYR A 7 3.04 9.28 -3.22
C TYR A 7 3.85 10.42 -2.60
N LYS A 8 3.31 11.10 -1.56
CA LYS A 8 4.06 12.14 -0.83
C LYS A 8 5.34 11.56 -0.23
N ARG A 9 5.26 10.37 0.35
CA ARG A 9 6.43 9.64 0.87
C ARG A 9 7.42 9.26 -0.23
N LEU A 10 6.97 8.71 -1.35
CA LEU A 10 7.86 8.36 -2.46
C LEU A 10 8.60 9.58 -3.01
N ARG A 11 7.91 10.71 -3.16
CA ARG A 11 8.52 11.98 -3.62
C ARG A 11 9.51 12.54 -2.60
N ALA A 12 9.19 12.49 -1.31
CA ALA A 12 10.12 12.90 -0.25
C ALA A 12 11.40 12.03 -0.29
N GLN A 13 11.26 10.70 -0.36
CA GLN A 13 12.39 9.78 -0.47
C GLN A 13 13.23 9.99 -1.73
N ALA A 14 12.61 10.30 -2.86
CA ALA A 14 13.33 10.61 -4.10
C ALA A 14 14.12 11.93 -4.03
N ASN A 15 13.64 12.91 -3.26
CA ASN A 15 14.27 14.23 -3.11
C ASN A 15 15.35 14.29 -2.03
N VAL A 16 15.35 13.38 -1.05
CA VAL A 16 16.40 13.29 0.00
C VAL A 16 17.80 13.06 -0.60
N ASN A 17 17.89 12.47 -1.80
CA ASN A 17 19.17 12.30 -2.51
C ASN A 17 19.73 13.61 -3.13
N LYS A 18 19.04 14.76 -3.03
CA LYS A 18 19.46 16.01 -3.69
C LYS A 18 19.73 17.20 -2.76
N THR A 19 19.11 17.30 -1.59
CA THR A 19 19.31 18.47 -0.70
C THR A 19 19.01 18.11 0.76
N SER A 20 20.06 17.93 1.55
CA SER A 20 20.03 17.69 2.99
C SER A 20 19.68 18.97 3.78
N THR A 21 18.46 19.52 3.69
CA THR A 21 18.13 20.72 4.50
C THR A 21 16.65 21.05 4.74
N GLU A 22 15.69 20.16 4.46
CA GLU A 22 14.29 20.41 4.84
C GLU A 22 13.75 19.31 5.75
N GLY A 23 13.53 19.70 7.01
CA GLY A 23 12.88 18.99 8.12
C GLY A 23 12.54 17.52 7.92
N ASP A 24 13.14 16.69 8.76
CA ASP A 24 12.89 15.25 8.90
C ASP A 24 11.43 14.99 9.36
N VAL A 25 10.48 15.17 8.45
CA VAL A 25 9.07 14.86 8.69
C VAL A 25 8.93 13.35 8.51
N GLU A 26 8.89 12.63 9.63
CA GLU A 26 8.64 11.19 9.65
C GLU A 26 7.25 10.87 9.04
N LEU A 27 7.23 10.48 7.77
CA LEU A 27 6.02 10.04 7.08
C LEU A 27 5.74 8.57 7.39
N GLY A 28 4.88 8.33 8.38
CA GLY A 28 4.40 6.99 8.76
C GLY A 28 3.68 6.22 7.64
N LYS A 29 3.74 4.88 7.67
CA LYS A 29 2.93 4.03 6.77
C LYS A 29 1.50 3.95 7.29
N SER A 30 0.52 4.11 6.40
CA SER A 30 -0.89 3.90 6.70
C SER A 30 -1.40 2.66 5.98
N ASN A 31 -1.60 1.57 6.72
CA ASN A 31 -2.26 0.37 6.20
C ASN A 31 -3.79 0.55 6.26
N ILE A 32 -4.52 -0.14 5.38
CA ILE A 32 -5.98 -0.11 5.33
C ILE A 32 -6.51 -1.50 5.58
N LEU A 33 -7.54 -1.61 6.44
CA LEU A 33 -8.37 -2.79 6.57
C LEU A 33 -9.72 -2.52 5.90
N LEU A 34 -10.09 -3.35 4.91
CA LEU A 34 -11.38 -3.25 4.22
C LEU A 34 -12.38 -4.24 4.81
N ILE A 35 -13.43 -3.73 5.46
CA ILE A 35 -14.50 -4.55 6.06
C ILE A 35 -15.77 -4.40 5.22
N GLY A 36 -16.42 -5.53 4.91
CA GLY A 36 -17.71 -5.54 4.21
C GLY A 36 -18.16 -6.95 3.85
N PRO A 37 -19.45 -7.16 3.53
CA PRO A 37 -20.00 -8.47 3.20
C PRO A 37 -19.39 -9.08 1.94
N THR A 38 -19.62 -10.37 1.70
CA THR A 38 -19.22 -11.04 0.46
C THR A 38 -19.85 -10.33 -0.76
N GLY A 39 -19.10 -10.20 -1.86
CA GLY A 39 -19.59 -9.53 -3.07
C GLY A 39 -19.63 -7.99 -3.03
N SER A 40 -19.23 -7.34 -1.94
CA SER A 40 -19.23 -5.87 -1.84
C SER A 40 -18.14 -5.14 -2.66
N GLY A 41 -17.41 -5.86 -3.53
CA GLY A 41 -16.41 -5.26 -4.41
C GLY A 41 -15.06 -4.91 -3.78
N LYS A 42 -14.70 -5.45 -2.61
CA LYS A 42 -13.40 -5.18 -1.94
C LYS A 42 -12.20 -5.46 -2.85
N THR A 43 -12.19 -6.61 -3.51
CA THR A 43 -11.13 -6.99 -4.46
C THR A 43 -11.12 -6.09 -5.70
N LEU A 44 -12.30 -5.86 -6.29
CA LEU A 44 -12.45 -4.99 -7.45
C LEU A 44 -11.96 -3.55 -7.19
N LEU A 45 -12.22 -3.03 -5.98
CA LEU A 45 -11.76 -1.71 -5.56
C LEU A 45 -10.22 -1.64 -5.58
N ALA A 46 -9.55 -2.63 -4.99
CA ALA A 46 -8.09 -2.67 -4.94
C ALA A 46 -7.46 -2.79 -6.34
N GLU A 47 -7.98 -3.70 -7.18
CA GLU A 47 -7.53 -3.88 -8.57
C GLU A 47 -7.75 -2.64 -9.43
N THR A 48 -8.90 -1.97 -9.26
CA THR A 48 -9.22 -0.77 -10.04
C THR A 48 -8.35 0.40 -9.62
N LEU A 49 -8.07 0.56 -8.32
CA LEU A 49 -7.12 1.56 -7.84
C LEU A 49 -5.71 1.32 -8.39
N ALA A 50 -5.23 0.07 -8.40
CA ALA A 50 -3.93 -0.26 -8.95
C ALA A 50 -3.81 0.09 -10.44
N ARG A 51 -4.84 -0.25 -11.24
CA ARG A 51 -4.91 0.09 -12.68
C ARG A 51 -4.96 1.59 -12.92
N LEU A 52 -5.75 2.33 -12.14
CA LEU A 52 -5.87 3.78 -12.28
C LEU A 52 -4.55 4.49 -11.94
N LEU A 53 -3.81 4.00 -10.95
CA LEU A 53 -2.57 4.59 -10.46
C LEU A 53 -1.31 4.09 -11.18
N ASN A 54 -1.42 3.06 -12.02
CA ASN A 54 -0.30 2.41 -12.72
C ASN A 54 0.84 2.01 -11.76
N VAL A 55 0.49 1.34 -10.64
CA VAL A 55 1.47 0.86 -9.65
C VAL A 55 1.53 -0.66 -9.63
N PRO A 56 2.69 -1.26 -9.29
CA PRO A 56 2.78 -2.70 -9.04
C PRO A 56 1.79 -3.14 -7.96
N PHE A 57 1.05 -4.22 -8.22
CA PHE A 57 0.01 -4.72 -7.34
C PHE A 57 0.06 -6.24 -7.24
N THR A 58 -0.15 -6.76 -6.04
CA THR A 58 -0.19 -8.20 -5.76
C THR A 58 -1.45 -8.54 -4.98
N ILE A 59 -2.01 -9.71 -5.26
CA ILE A 59 -3.13 -10.29 -4.52
C ILE A 59 -2.58 -11.51 -3.79
N ALA A 60 -2.82 -11.59 -2.49
CA ALA A 60 -2.46 -12.74 -1.66
C ALA A 60 -3.66 -13.13 -0.81
N ASP A 61 -3.86 -14.43 -0.63
CA ASP A 61 -4.83 -14.98 0.32
C ASP A 61 -4.11 -15.34 1.62
N ALA A 62 -4.62 -14.85 2.75
CA ALA A 62 -4.02 -15.15 4.05
C ALA A 62 -4.36 -16.57 4.53
N THR A 63 -5.38 -17.23 3.96
CA THR A 63 -5.77 -18.59 4.36
C THR A 63 -4.70 -19.64 4.05
N THR A 64 -3.84 -19.37 3.08
CA THR A 64 -2.71 -20.25 2.69
C THR A 64 -1.46 -20.04 3.55
N LEU A 65 -1.44 -19.00 4.40
CA LEU A 65 -0.29 -18.66 5.22
C LEU A 65 -0.44 -19.26 6.62
N THR A 66 0.53 -20.10 6.98
CA THR A 66 0.68 -20.61 8.35
C THR A 66 1.96 -20.04 8.96
N GLU A 67 1.94 -19.81 10.28
CA GLU A 67 3.06 -19.22 11.04
C GLU A 67 4.38 -20.01 10.87
N ALA A 68 4.29 -21.32 10.65
CA ALA A 68 5.45 -22.20 10.48
C ALA A 68 5.93 -22.32 9.01
N GLY A 69 5.38 -21.53 8.08
CA GLY A 69 5.80 -21.56 6.68
C GLY A 69 5.41 -22.83 5.93
N TYR A 70 4.47 -23.63 6.46
CA TYR A 70 3.91 -24.75 5.71
C TYR A 70 2.85 -24.20 4.76
N VAL A 71 3.16 -24.22 3.47
CA VAL A 71 2.23 -23.88 2.39
C VAL A 71 1.42 -25.13 2.08
N GLY A 72 0.12 -25.09 2.34
CA GLY A 72 -0.85 -26.11 1.97
C GLY A 72 -1.93 -25.50 1.09
#